data_AF-A0A6A6KGG6-F1
#
_entry.id   AF-A0A6A6KGG6-F1
#
_cell.length_a   1.000
_cell.length_b   1.000
_cell.length_c   1.000
_cell.angle_alpha   90.00
_cell.angle_beta   90.00
_cell.angle_gamma   90.00
#
_symmetry.space_group_name_H-M   'P 1'
#
loop_
_entity.id
_entity.type
_entity.pdbx_description
1 polymer ?
#
loop_
_entity_poly.entity_id
_entity_poly.type
_entity_poly.pdbx_seq_one_letter_code
_entity_poly.pdbx_strand_id
1 'polypeptide(L)'
;MASKRILKELKDLQKDPPTSCSAGPVAEDMFHWQATIMGPSDSPYAGGVFLVTIHFPPDYPFKPPKVAFRTKVFHPNINSNGSICLDILKEQWSPALTISKVLLSICSLLTDPNPDDPLVPEIAHMYKTDRAKYEATARSWTQKQCLLFKALIFSGVKPLLRLLGEDDSDQHVEFVGSNVHLITAQEVWEQKLSEANREGKTVLVNFSATWCGPCRMIAPFYRELSEKYPSLLFLLVDVDELPDFSSSWDIKATPTFFFLRDGQQLDKLVGASKPELQKKITAILDSVAESDK
;
A
#
# COMPACT_ATOMS: atom_id res chain seq x y z
N MET A 1 27.59 4.07 -0.14
CA MET A 1 27.02 4.21 -1.51
C MET A 1 25.62 3.60 -1.60
N ALA A 2 25.40 2.41 -1.01
CA ALA A 2 24.09 1.76 -0.92
C ALA A 2 22.95 2.68 -0.43
N SER A 3 23.10 3.35 0.72
CA SER A 3 22.06 4.24 1.25
C SER A 3 21.66 5.37 0.31
N LYS A 4 22.63 5.98 -0.40
CA LYS A 4 22.34 7.02 -1.41
C LYS A 4 21.54 6.45 -2.58
N ARG A 5 21.86 5.23 -3.02
CA ARG A 5 21.13 4.53 -4.08
C ARG A 5 19.70 4.18 -3.64
N ILE A 6 19.53 3.61 -2.45
CA ILE A 6 18.21 3.25 -1.89
C ILE A 6 17.33 4.49 -1.75
N LEU A 7 17.88 5.59 -1.21
CA LEU A 7 17.13 6.86 -1.07
C LEU A 7 16.72 7.43 -2.43
N LYS A 8 17.59 7.31 -3.45
CA LYS A 8 17.24 7.73 -4.81
C LYS A 8 16.07 6.90 -5.35
N GLU A 9 16.13 5.57 -5.22
CA GLU A 9 15.03 4.70 -5.68
C GLU A 9 13.73 4.94 -4.93
N LEU A 10 13.78 5.28 -3.63
CA LEU A 10 12.58 5.67 -2.88
C LEU A 10 11.94 6.93 -3.46
N LYS A 11 12.74 7.95 -3.77
CA LYS A 11 12.26 9.18 -4.41
C LYS A 11 11.71 8.93 -5.81
N ASP A 12 12.37 8.08 -6.58
CA ASP A 12 11.92 7.70 -7.92
C ASP A 12 10.56 6.98 -7.85
N LEU A 13 10.38 6.04 -6.91
CA LEU A 13 9.10 5.35 -6.66
C LEU A 13 8.00 6.28 -6.16
N GLN A 14 8.31 7.26 -5.32
CA GLN A 14 7.34 8.26 -4.85
C GLN A 14 6.89 9.19 -5.98
N LYS A 15 7.79 9.49 -6.92
CA LYS A 15 7.53 10.35 -8.07
C LYS A 15 6.75 9.63 -9.17
N ASP A 16 7.10 8.37 -9.43
CA ASP A 16 6.55 7.55 -10.52
C ASP A 16 6.34 6.11 -10.03
N PRO A 17 5.25 5.86 -9.27
CA PRO A 17 4.99 4.55 -8.71
C PRO A 17 4.58 3.55 -9.82
N PRO A 18 5.09 2.30 -9.77
CA PRO A 18 4.66 1.27 -10.71
C PRO A 18 3.17 0.97 -10.55
N THR A 19 2.46 0.82 -11.68
CA THR A 19 1.05 0.45 -11.69
C THR A 19 0.81 -0.77 -10.81
N SER A 20 -0.25 -0.72 -9.99
CA SER A 20 -0.65 -1.83 -9.12
C SER A 20 0.37 -2.23 -8.04
N CYS A 21 1.41 -1.42 -7.81
CA CYS A 21 2.46 -1.71 -6.83
C CYS A 21 2.74 -0.49 -5.96
N SER A 22 3.07 -0.74 -4.69
CA SER A 22 3.64 0.27 -3.79
C SER A 22 4.78 -0.32 -2.97
N ALA A 23 5.76 0.48 -2.58
CA ALA A 23 6.84 0.04 -1.71
C ALA A 23 7.43 1.19 -0.90
N GLY A 24 7.97 0.88 0.27
CA GLY A 24 8.68 1.85 1.11
C GLY A 24 9.38 1.19 2.30
N PRO A 25 10.24 1.94 3.00
CA PRO A 25 10.95 1.46 4.18
C PRO A 25 9.97 1.14 5.31
N VAL A 26 10.26 0.10 6.09
CA VAL A 26 9.51 -0.25 7.30
C VAL A 26 10.10 0.52 8.47
N ALA A 27 9.27 1.34 9.12
CA ALA A 27 9.68 2.20 10.23
C ALA A 27 10.91 3.08 9.84
N GLU A 28 11.99 3.00 10.60
CA GLU A 28 13.21 3.80 10.40
C GLU A 28 14.31 3.03 9.66
N ASP A 29 14.11 1.75 9.34
CA ASP A 29 15.11 0.94 8.65
C ASP A 29 15.03 1.12 7.12
N MET A 30 15.95 1.93 6.59
CA MET A 30 16.06 2.16 5.15
C MET A 30 16.48 0.93 4.34
N PHE A 31 17.04 -0.11 4.97
CA PHE A 31 17.47 -1.36 4.31
C PHE A 31 16.42 -2.48 4.38
N HIS A 32 15.30 -2.24 5.07
CA HIS A 32 14.16 -3.14 5.11
C HIS A 32 12.93 -2.44 4.54
N TRP A 33 12.43 -2.92 3.42
CA TRP A 33 11.22 -2.38 2.80
C TRP A 33 10.09 -3.40 2.81
N GLN A 34 8.86 -2.86 2.82
CA GLN A 34 7.65 -3.59 2.53
C GLN A 34 7.07 -3.06 1.24
N ALA A 35 6.68 -3.98 0.37
CA ALA A 35 5.94 -3.72 -0.85
C ALA A 35 4.56 -4.37 -0.80
N THR A 36 3.64 -3.81 -1.56
CA THR A 36 2.35 -4.43 -1.82
C THR A 36 2.09 -4.46 -3.31
N ILE A 37 1.69 -5.64 -3.78
CA ILE A 37 1.39 -5.95 -5.17
C ILE A 37 -0.09 -6.30 -5.25
N MET A 38 -0.82 -5.57 -6.09
CA MET A 38 -2.18 -5.92 -6.46
C MET A 38 -2.13 -7.02 -7.51
N GLY A 39 -2.91 -8.08 -7.30
CA GLY A 39 -2.96 -9.18 -8.23
C GLY A 39 -3.45 -8.73 -9.62
N PRO A 40 -2.74 -9.09 -10.70
CA PRO A 40 -3.11 -8.69 -12.07
C PRO A 40 -4.54 -9.13 -12.43
N SER A 41 -5.30 -8.25 -13.09
CA SER A 41 -6.72 -8.45 -13.39
C SER A 41 -7.00 -9.59 -14.38
N ASP A 42 -6.02 -9.92 -15.22
CA ASP A 42 -6.05 -11.00 -16.20
C ASP A 42 -5.50 -12.33 -15.66
N SER A 43 -5.25 -12.42 -14.36
CA SER A 43 -4.67 -13.59 -13.69
C SER A 43 -5.63 -14.19 -12.66
N PRO A 44 -5.42 -15.44 -12.20
CA PRO A 44 -6.18 -16.00 -11.07
C PRO A 44 -5.91 -15.27 -9.73
N TYR A 45 -5.02 -14.28 -9.73
CA TYR A 45 -4.68 -13.44 -8.58
C TYR A 45 -5.48 -12.13 -8.53
N ALA A 46 -6.32 -11.85 -9.52
CA ALA A 46 -7.14 -10.64 -9.59
C ALA A 46 -7.91 -10.36 -8.28
N GLY A 47 -7.87 -9.11 -7.82
CA GLY A 47 -8.48 -8.67 -6.55
C GLY A 47 -7.73 -9.11 -5.28
N GLY A 48 -6.61 -9.83 -5.44
CA GLY A 48 -5.70 -10.19 -4.37
C GLY A 48 -4.78 -9.05 -3.97
N VAL A 49 -4.39 -9.02 -2.69
CA VAL A 49 -3.41 -8.09 -2.13
C VAL A 49 -2.26 -8.90 -1.57
N PHE A 50 -1.06 -8.72 -2.12
CA PHE A 50 0.10 -9.52 -1.76
C PHE A 50 1.20 -8.67 -1.12
N LEU A 51 1.52 -8.98 0.13
CA LEU A 51 2.61 -8.34 0.86
C LEU A 51 3.94 -9.00 0.52
N VAL A 52 4.94 -8.17 0.22
CA VAL A 52 6.30 -8.59 -0.13
C VAL A 52 7.28 -7.85 0.77
N THR A 53 8.29 -8.55 1.29
CA THR A 53 9.40 -7.97 2.04
C THR A 53 10.65 -7.90 1.15
N ILE A 54 11.41 -6.81 1.28
CA ILE A 54 12.61 -6.54 0.51
C ILE A 54 13.71 -6.15 1.50
N HIS A 55 14.81 -6.89 1.51
CA HIS A 55 15.99 -6.58 2.31
C HIS A 55 17.17 -6.26 1.41
N PHE A 56 17.70 -5.05 1.53
CA PHE A 56 18.86 -4.62 0.76
C PHE A 56 20.15 -5.11 1.42
N PRO A 57 21.11 -5.66 0.65
CA PRO A 57 22.41 -5.99 1.20
C PRO A 57 23.27 -4.72 1.41
N PRO A 58 24.29 -4.77 2.29
CA PRO A 58 25.18 -3.63 2.54
C PRO A 58 25.91 -3.10 1.30
N ASP A 59 26.14 -3.96 0.32
CA ASP A 59 26.82 -3.68 -0.95
C ASP A 59 25.85 -3.44 -2.12
N TYR A 60 24.56 -3.18 -1.85
CA TYR A 60 23.60 -2.77 -2.87
C TYR A 60 24.10 -1.52 -3.64
N PRO A 61 23.98 -1.46 -4.99
CA PRO A 61 23.27 -2.37 -5.90
C PRO A 61 24.14 -3.46 -6.55
N PHE A 62 25.35 -3.72 -6.04
CA PHE A 62 26.24 -4.73 -6.64
C PHE A 62 25.78 -6.17 -6.35
N LYS A 63 25.00 -6.36 -5.28
CA LYS A 63 24.24 -7.59 -5.02
C LYS A 63 22.73 -7.32 -5.04
N PRO A 64 21.91 -8.31 -5.46
CA PRO A 64 20.47 -8.18 -5.47
C PRO A 64 19.90 -8.04 -4.05
N PRO A 65 18.74 -7.38 -3.90
CA PRO A 65 17.98 -7.43 -2.66
C PRO A 65 17.38 -8.82 -2.45
N LYS A 66 17.21 -9.25 -1.19
CA LYS A 66 16.44 -10.44 -0.86
C LYS A 66 14.96 -10.08 -0.87
N VAL A 67 14.18 -10.72 -1.73
CA VAL A 67 12.74 -10.45 -1.89
C VAL A 67 11.94 -11.72 -1.60
N ALA A 68 10.90 -11.60 -0.79
CA ALA A 68 10.03 -12.72 -0.44
C ALA A 68 8.58 -12.28 -0.19
N PHE A 69 7.62 -13.11 -0.57
CA PHE A 69 6.22 -12.92 -0.20
C PHE A 69 6.02 -13.20 1.30
N ARG A 70 5.29 -12.31 1.98
CA ARG A 70 4.71 -12.60 3.30
C ARG A 70 3.34 -13.25 3.16
N THR A 71 2.52 -12.76 2.24
CA THR A 71 1.24 -13.38 1.90
C THR A 71 1.48 -14.73 1.22
N LYS A 72 0.79 -15.79 1.64
CA LYS A 72 0.90 -17.09 0.97
C LYS A 72 0.29 -17.02 -0.43
N VAL A 73 1.02 -17.49 -1.44
CA VAL A 73 0.58 -17.49 -2.84
C VAL A 73 0.66 -18.90 -3.40
N PHE A 74 -0.40 -19.35 -4.06
CA PHE A 74 -0.40 -20.62 -4.78
C PHE A 74 0.18 -20.39 -6.18
N HIS A 75 1.48 -20.62 -6.37
CA HIS A 75 2.19 -20.30 -7.62
C HIS A 75 3.39 -21.23 -7.83
N PRO A 76 3.70 -21.69 -9.06
CA PRO A 76 4.78 -22.66 -9.29
C PRO A 76 6.19 -22.12 -8.96
N ASN A 77 6.41 -20.82 -9.12
CA ASN A 77 7.70 -20.16 -8.82
C ASN A 77 7.77 -19.51 -7.43
N ILE A 78 6.77 -19.72 -6.55
CA ILE A 78 6.76 -19.16 -5.19
C ILE A 78 6.52 -20.31 -4.21
N ASN A 79 7.47 -20.54 -3.29
CA ASN A 79 7.32 -21.62 -2.31
C ASN A 79 6.51 -21.20 -1.07
N SER A 80 6.25 -22.15 -0.16
CA SER A 80 5.50 -21.90 1.07
C SER A 80 6.18 -20.92 2.03
N ASN A 81 7.50 -20.72 1.93
CA ASN A 81 8.25 -19.71 2.68
C ASN A 81 8.24 -18.33 2.01
N GLY A 82 7.55 -18.19 0.86
CA GLY A 82 7.47 -16.96 0.09
C GLY A 82 8.70 -16.64 -0.76
N SER A 83 9.68 -17.55 -0.84
CA SER A 83 10.82 -17.37 -1.74
C SER A 83 10.36 -17.41 -3.20
N ILE A 84 10.98 -16.58 -4.03
CA ILE A 84 10.62 -16.40 -5.43
C ILE A 84 11.75 -16.97 -6.30
N CYS A 85 11.44 -17.81 -7.29
CA CYS A 85 12.38 -18.08 -8.37
C CYS A 85 12.17 -17.07 -9.49
N LEU A 86 13.08 -16.10 -9.53
CA LEU A 86 13.15 -15.09 -10.57
C LEU A 86 14.64 -14.81 -10.81
N ASP A 87 15.09 -15.02 -12.04
CA ASP A 87 16.49 -14.94 -12.47
C ASP A 87 17.13 -13.56 -12.20
N ILE A 88 16.35 -12.49 -12.34
CA ILE A 88 16.81 -11.13 -12.05
C ILE A 88 17.13 -10.92 -10.57
N LEU A 89 16.67 -11.79 -9.65
CA LEU A 89 17.04 -11.77 -8.24
C LEU A 89 18.29 -12.62 -7.93
N LYS A 90 18.89 -13.22 -8.96
CA LYS A 90 20.01 -14.15 -8.87
C LYS A 90 21.05 -13.83 -9.96
N GLU A 91 21.23 -14.70 -10.94
CA GLU A 91 22.25 -14.63 -11.97
C GLU A 91 22.06 -13.52 -13.00
N GLN A 92 20.82 -13.08 -13.26
CA GLN A 92 20.53 -11.97 -14.18
C GLN A 92 20.43 -10.62 -13.46
N TRP A 93 20.81 -10.54 -12.19
CA TRP A 93 20.86 -9.26 -11.48
C TRP A 93 21.88 -8.33 -12.11
N SER A 94 21.45 -7.10 -12.39
CA SER A 94 22.32 -6.01 -12.84
C SER A 94 22.16 -4.81 -11.91
N PRO A 95 23.25 -4.11 -11.53
CA PRO A 95 23.18 -2.87 -10.77
C PRO A 95 22.32 -1.76 -11.41
N ALA A 96 21.96 -1.89 -12.70
CA ALA A 96 21.06 -1.00 -13.41
C ALA A 96 19.56 -1.31 -13.18
N LEU A 97 19.22 -2.47 -12.61
CA LEU A 97 17.85 -2.80 -12.21
C LEU A 97 17.46 -1.98 -10.98
N THR A 98 16.17 -1.67 -10.87
CA THR A 98 15.57 -0.92 -9.76
C THR A 98 14.49 -1.75 -9.09
N ILE A 99 14.10 -1.39 -7.86
CA ILE A 99 12.99 -2.02 -7.15
C ILE A 99 11.70 -1.92 -7.95
N SER A 100 11.45 -0.81 -8.65
CA SER A 100 10.31 -0.70 -9.56
C SER A 100 10.31 -1.81 -10.62
N LYS A 101 11.47 -2.08 -11.26
CA LYS A 101 11.59 -3.14 -12.26
C LYS A 101 11.44 -4.53 -11.65
N VAL A 102 11.94 -4.73 -10.43
CA VAL A 102 11.76 -5.99 -9.68
C VAL A 102 10.28 -6.25 -9.41
N LEU A 103 9.53 -5.26 -8.90
CA LEU A 103 8.10 -5.39 -8.61
C LEU A 103 7.28 -5.66 -9.88
N LEU A 104 7.58 -4.95 -10.98
CA LEU A 104 6.95 -5.20 -12.27
C LEU A 104 7.25 -6.61 -12.80
N SER A 105 8.46 -7.12 -12.60
CA SER A 105 8.83 -8.48 -13.00
C SER A 105 8.09 -9.53 -12.16
N ILE A 106 7.86 -9.26 -10.86
CA ILE A 106 7.03 -10.13 -10.02
C ILE A 106 5.56 -10.10 -10.47
N CYS A 107 5.02 -8.93 -10.87
CA CYS A 107 3.68 -8.84 -11.44
C CYS A 107 3.57 -9.66 -12.72
N SER A 108 4.54 -9.53 -13.62
CA SER A 108 4.60 -10.33 -14.84
C SER A 108 4.67 -11.82 -14.54
N LEU A 109 5.42 -12.22 -13.50
CA LEU A 109 5.51 -13.63 -13.08
C LEU A 109 4.15 -14.16 -12.58
N LEU A 110 3.35 -13.33 -11.88
CA LEU A 110 2.00 -13.70 -11.45
C LEU A 110 1.03 -13.87 -12.63
N THR A 111 1.18 -13.08 -13.69
CA THR A 111 0.37 -13.23 -14.92
C THR A 111 0.83 -14.45 -15.73
N ASP A 112 2.14 -14.59 -15.92
CA ASP A 112 2.76 -15.63 -16.74
C ASP A 112 3.77 -16.47 -15.93
N PRO A 113 3.29 -17.52 -15.22
CA PRO A 113 4.17 -18.41 -14.46
C PRO A 113 5.17 -19.13 -15.36
N ASN A 114 6.36 -19.44 -14.83
CA ASN A 114 7.39 -20.23 -15.51
C ASN A 114 7.40 -21.69 -14.99
N PRO A 115 6.68 -22.62 -15.63
CA PRO A 115 6.61 -24.01 -15.16
C PRO A 115 7.83 -24.86 -15.53
N ASP A 116 8.80 -24.33 -16.28
CA ASP A 116 10.04 -25.02 -16.66
C ASP A 116 11.16 -24.84 -15.63
N ASP A 117 11.10 -23.78 -14.82
CA ASP A 117 11.96 -23.56 -13.65
C ASP A 117 11.14 -23.34 -12.35
N PRO A 118 10.38 -24.35 -11.88
CA PRO A 118 9.51 -24.19 -10.72
C PRO A 118 10.25 -24.37 -9.39
N LEU A 119 9.82 -23.62 -8.36
CA LEU A 119 10.15 -23.95 -6.97
C LEU A 119 9.24 -25.02 -6.39
N VAL A 120 8.03 -25.16 -6.94
CA VAL A 120 7.02 -26.12 -6.47
C VAL A 120 6.60 -26.99 -7.66
N PRO A 121 7.29 -28.13 -7.89
CA PRO A 121 7.05 -28.99 -9.05
C PRO A 121 5.61 -29.47 -9.17
N GLU A 122 4.91 -29.69 -8.06
CA GLU A 122 3.52 -30.17 -8.04
C GLU A 122 2.56 -29.11 -8.61
N ILE A 123 2.77 -27.84 -8.27
CA ILE A 123 1.97 -26.73 -8.81
C ILE A 123 2.28 -26.53 -10.30
N ALA A 124 3.55 -26.64 -10.69
CA ALA A 124 3.97 -26.53 -12.08
C ALA A 124 3.41 -27.68 -12.94
N HIS A 125 3.39 -28.89 -12.40
CA HIS A 125 2.75 -30.04 -13.05
C HIS A 125 1.26 -29.77 -13.25
N MET A 126 0.53 -29.33 -12.22
CA MET A 126 -0.88 -28.94 -12.33
C MET A 126 -1.10 -27.83 -13.37
N TYR A 127 -0.25 -26.81 -13.39
CA TYR A 127 -0.31 -25.72 -14.36
C TYR A 127 -0.15 -26.20 -15.82
N LYS A 128 0.69 -27.24 -16.04
CA LYS A 128 0.94 -27.85 -17.34
C LYS A 128 -0.14 -28.85 -17.76
N THR A 129 -0.71 -29.62 -16.84
CA THR A 129 -1.63 -30.72 -17.15
C THR A 129 -3.11 -30.38 -16.98
N ASP A 130 -3.45 -29.48 -16.07
CA ASP A 130 -4.83 -29.08 -15.76
C ASP A 130 -4.89 -27.59 -15.37
N ARG A 131 -4.85 -26.74 -16.41
CA ARG A 131 -4.86 -25.28 -16.24
C ARG A 131 -6.10 -24.78 -15.49
N ALA A 132 -7.26 -25.37 -15.78
CA ALA A 132 -8.52 -24.97 -15.15
C ALA A 132 -8.50 -25.21 -13.63
N LYS A 133 -8.00 -26.38 -13.20
CA LYS A 133 -7.84 -26.68 -11.77
C LYS A 133 -6.80 -25.81 -11.10
N TYR A 134 -5.67 -25.55 -11.76
CA TYR A 134 -4.66 -24.61 -11.25
C TYR A 134 -5.28 -23.24 -10.98
N GLU A 135 -5.96 -22.67 -11.98
CA GLU A 135 -6.53 -21.34 -11.84
C GLU A 135 -7.65 -21.28 -10.79
N ALA A 136 -8.52 -22.30 -10.74
CA ALA A 136 -9.56 -22.40 -9.72
C ALA A 136 -8.96 -22.47 -8.30
N THR A 137 -7.87 -23.23 -8.14
CA THR A 137 -7.16 -23.34 -6.86
C THR A 137 -6.49 -22.02 -6.48
N ALA A 138 -5.77 -21.39 -7.41
CA ALA A 138 -5.14 -20.10 -7.22
C ALA A 138 -6.18 -19.02 -6.85
N ARG A 139 -7.31 -18.94 -7.57
CA ARG A 139 -8.43 -18.03 -7.24
C ARG A 139 -8.96 -18.27 -5.82
N SER A 140 -9.17 -19.54 -5.44
CA SER A 140 -9.63 -19.87 -4.08
C SER A 140 -8.63 -19.43 -3.00
N TRP A 141 -7.33 -19.61 -3.24
CA TRP A 141 -6.28 -19.12 -2.34
C TRP A 141 -6.27 -17.59 -2.25
N THR A 142 -6.32 -16.91 -3.40
CA THR A 142 -6.38 -15.44 -3.48
C THR A 142 -7.57 -14.89 -2.71
N GLN A 143 -8.76 -15.47 -2.88
CA GLN A 143 -9.97 -15.05 -2.16
C GLN A 143 -9.84 -15.26 -0.65
N LYS A 144 -9.29 -16.40 -0.21
CA LYS A 144 -9.04 -16.64 1.23
C LYS A 144 -8.10 -15.61 1.83
N GLN A 145 -7.01 -15.27 1.13
CA GLN A 145 -6.06 -14.26 1.58
C GLN A 145 -6.68 -12.86 1.59
N CYS A 146 -7.47 -12.50 0.57
CA CYS A 146 -8.19 -11.22 0.51
C CYS A 146 -9.23 -11.10 1.64
N LEU A 147 -9.97 -12.18 1.94
CA LEU A 147 -10.91 -12.22 3.06
C LEU A 147 -10.20 -12.12 4.41
N LEU A 148 -9.05 -12.77 4.58
CA LEU A 148 -8.22 -12.61 5.78
C LEU A 148 -7.77 -11.15 5.93
N PHE A 149 -7.29 -10.52 4.85
CA PHE A 149 -6.87 -9.13 4.84
C PHE A 149 -8.02 -8.17 5.14
N LYS A 150 -9.21 -8.40 4.55
CA LYS A 150 -10.43 -7.65 4.85
C LYS A 150 -10.91 -7.90 6.29
N ALA A 151 -10.86 -9.12 6.80
CA ALA A 151 -11.26 -9.44 8.18
C ALA A 151 -10.31 -8.80 9.22
N LEU A 152 -9.02 -8.74 8.91
CA LEU A 152 -7.98 -8.04 9.68
C LEU A 152 -8.17 -6.51 9.70
N ILE A 153 -8.89 -5.95 8.72
CA ILE A 153 -9.13 -4.50 8.60
C ILE A 153 -10.54 -4.11 9.07
N PHE A 154 -11.55 -4.97 8.89
CA PHE A 154 -12.97 -4.64 9.09
C PHE A 154 -13.70 -5.47 10.16
N SER A 155 -13.18 -6.61 10.61
CA SER A 155 -13.86 -7.43 11.62
C SER A 155 -13.23 -7.26 13.00
N GLY A 156 -13.96 -6.62 13.91
CA GLY A 156 -13.67 -6.62 15.35
C GLY A 156 -13.85 -7.99 16.00
N VAL A 157 -13.33 -9.06 15.39
CA VAL A 157 -13.51 -10.46 15.84
C VAL A 157 -12.18 -10.96 16.41
N LYS A 158 -11.90 -10.52 17.65
CA LYS A 158 -10.82 -11.02 18.54
C LYS A 158 -10.60 -12.55 18.59
N PRO A 159 -11.58 -13.45 18.31
CA PRO A 159 -11.33 -14.89 18.43
C PRO A 159 -10.43 -15.54 17.36
N LEU A 160 -10.29 -14.99 16.14
CA LEU A 160 -9.62 -15.75 15.07
C LEU A 160 -8.08 -15.66 15.11
N LEU A 161 -7.51 -14.59 15.67
CA LEU A 161 -6.06 -14.46 15.87
C LEU A 161 -5.48 -15.56 16.78
N ARG A 162 -6.30 -16.17 17.65
CA ARG A 162 -5.86 -17.22 18.58
C ARG A 162 -5.57 -18.57 17.91
N LEU A 163 -6.01 -18.77 16.67
CA LEU A 163 -5.84 -20.03 15.93
C LEU A 163 -4.58 -20.08 15.07
N LEU A 164 -3.90 -18.95 14.84
CA LEU A 164 -2.74 -18.88 13.94
C LEU A 164 -1.39 -18.78 14.64
N GLY A 165 -1.32 -18.63 15.97
CA GLY A 165 -0.07 -18.78 16.71
C GLY A 165 1.07 -17.87 16.24
N GLU A 166 0.76 -16.68 15.72
CA GLU A 166 1.74 -15.68 15.31
C GLU A 166 1.79 -14.55 16.34
N ASP A 167 3.01 -14.25 16.77
CA ASP A 167 3.37 -13.30 17.82
C ASP A 167 3.00 -11.86 17.41
N ASP A 168 2.36 -11.17 18.35
CA ASP A 168 1.70 -9.88 18.21
C ASP A 168 2.73 -8.74 18.06
N SER A 169 2.89 -8.22 16.83
CA SER A 169 3.56 -6.92 16.61
C SER A 169 3.03 -6.11 15.41
N ASP A 170 1.99 -6.58 14.71
CA ASP A 170 1.34 -5.78 13.66
C ASP A 170 0.29 -4.87 14.30
N GLN A 171 0.65 -3.60 14.50
CA GLN A 171 -0.27 -2.57 14.99
C GLN A 171 -1.38 -2.34 13.95
N HIS A 172 -2.51 -3.01 14.14
CA HIS A 172 -3.78 -2.75 13.45
C HIS A 172 -4.28 -1.35 13.80
N VAL A 173 -4.40 -0.45 12.82
CA VAL A 173 -4.88 0.92 13.02
C VAL A 173 -6.37 0.98 12.68
N GLU A 174 -7.23 0.62 13.62
CA GLU A 174 -8.69 0.84 13.53
C GLU A 174 -8.96 2.34 13.66
N PHE A 175 -9.65 3.08 12.77
CA PHE A 175 -9.99 4.53 12.98
C PHE A 175 -11.20 4.79 13.88
N VAL A 176 -11.77 3.74 14.48
CA VAL A 176 -12.96 3.81 15.35
C VAL A 176 -12.68 4.75 16.53
N GLY A 177 -13.54 5.76 16.72
CA GLY A 177 -13.44 6.74 17.81
C GLY A 177 -12.48 7.92 17.58
N SER A 178 -11.84 8.03 16.42
CA SER A 178 -11.02 9.20 16.04
C SER A 178 -11.83 10.30 15.36
N ASN A 179 -11.27 11.51 15.25
CA ASN A 179 -11.85 12.64 14.52
C ASN A 179 -11.67 12.50 12.98
N VAL A 180 -11.44 11.27 12.49
CA VAL A 180 -11.31 10.94 11.07
C VAL A 180 -12.63 10.37 10.57
N HIS A 181 -13.22 11.03 9.57
CA HIS A 181 -14.48 10.58 8.96
C HIS A 181 -14.22 9.83 7.66
N LEU A 182 -14.72 8.59 7.58
CA LEU A 182 -14.67 7.81 6.36
C LEU A 182 -15.70 8.32 5.35
N ILE A 183 -15.27 8.50 4.11
CA ILE A 183 -16.11 8.85 2.97
C ILE A 183 -16.44 7.58 2.21
N THR A 184 -17.71 7.18 2.26
CA THR A 184 -18.23 5.96 1.64
C THR A 184 -19.06 6.22 0.39
N ALA A 185 -19.41 7.47 0.12
CA ALA A 185 -20.18 7.89 -1.04
C ALA A 185 -19.96 9.39 -1.33
N GLN A 186 -20.28 9.83 -2.55
CA GLN A 186 -20.13 11.22 -2.95
C GLN A 186 -21.04 12.16 -2.15
N GLU A 187 -22.22 11.72 -1.76
CA GLU A 187 -23.15 12.51 -0.94
C GLU A 187 -22.57 12.79 0.46
N VAL A 188 -21.87 11.80 1.04
CA VAL A 188 -21.20 11.95 2.34
C VAL A 188 -20.04 12.96 2.23
N TRP A 189 -19.31 12.94 1.11
CA TRP A 189 -18.29 13.93 0.81
C TRP A 189 -18.85 15.35 0.75
N GLU A 190 -19.90 15.56 -0.05
CA GLU A 190 -20.54 16.87 -0.22
C GLU A 190 -21.09 17.40 1.10
N GLN A 191 -21.73 16.53 1.89
CA GLN A 191 -22.19 16.86 3.23
C GLN A 191 -21.04 17.35 4.12
N LYS A 192 -19.93 16.61 4.17
CA LYS A 192 -18.78 16.93 5.03
C LYS A 192 -18.10 18.23 4.61
N LEU A 193 -17.95 18.49 3.31
CA LEU A 193 -17.43 19.76 2.82
C LEU A 193 -18.37 20.93 3.15
N SER A 194 -19.68 20.75 3.01
CA SER A 194 -20.65 21.79 3.36
C SER A 194 -20.64 22.09 4.87
N GLU A 195 -20.51 21.07 5.72
CA GLU A 195 -20.34 21.23 7.17
C GLU A 195 -19.07 22.01 7.49
N ALA A 196 -17.93 21.64 6.90
CA ALA A 196 -16.66 22.33 7.09
C ALA A 196 -16.72 23.80 6.69
N ASN A 197 -17.27 24.11 5.52
CA ASN A 197 -17.40 25.48 5.02
C ASN A 197 -18.27 26.34 5.96
N ARG A 198 -19.39 25.79 6.46
CA ARG A 198 -20.25 26.50 7.42
C ARG A 198 -19.53 26.79 8.75
N GLU A 199 -18.62 25.91 9.15
CA GLU A 199 -17.84 26.02 10.38
C GLU A 199 -16.49 26.74 10.19
N GLY A 200 -16.17 27.18 8.96
CA GLY A 200 -14.87 27.79 8.64
C GLY A 200 -13.68 26.84 8.84
N LYS A 201 -13.91 25.52 8.80
CA LYS A 201 -12.88 24.52 9.03
C LYS A 201 -12.12 24.22 7.74
N THR A 202 -10.80 24.15 7.86
CA THR A 202 -9.97 23.55 6.83
C THR A 202 -10.13 22.02 6.89
N VAL A 203 -10.31 21.41 5.72
CA VAL A 203 -10.46 19.96 5.55
C VAL A 203 -9.15 19.37 5.11
N LEU A 204 -8.68 18.34 5.82
CA LEU A 204 -7.55 17.52 5.41
C LEU A 204 -8.07 16.15 4.98
N VAL A 205 -7.88 15.81 3.71
CA VAL A 205 -8.37 14.58 3.11
C VAL A 205 -7.20 13.66 2.85
N ASN A 206 -7.30 12.38 3.25
CA ASN A 206 -6.37 11.32 2.91
C ASN A 206 -7.03 10.35 1.92
N PHE A 207 -6.59 10.37 0.65
CA PHE A 207 -6.89 9.31 -0.30
C PHE A 207 -5.91 8.16 -0.06
N SER A 208 -6.46 7.06 0.43
CA SER A 208 -5.72 5.92 0.96
C SER A 208 -6.18 4.64 0.28
N ALA A 209 -5.36 3.60 0.38
CA ALA A 209 -5.75 2.25 0.00
C ALA A 209 -5.33 1.28 1.10
N THR A 210 -6.20 0.32 1.43
CA THR A 210 -5.92 -0.68 2.48
C THR A 210 -4.69 -1.53 2.17
N TRP A 211 -4.48 -1.82 0.88
CA TRP A 211 -3.32 -2.53 0.38
C TRP A 211 -2.05 -1.68 0.36
N CYS A 212 -2.11 -0.35 0.45
CA CYS A 212 -0.90 0.46 0.35
C CYS A 212 -0.08 0.45 1.67
N GLY A 213 1.15 -0.07 1.61
CA GLY A 213 2.08 -0.08 2.76
C GLY A 213 2.33 1.31 3.36
N PRO A 214 2.73 2.31 2.54
CA PRO A 214 2.82 3.70 2.98
C PRO A 214 1.55 4.25 3.66
N CYS A 215 0.34 3.86 3.20
CA CYS A 215 -0.91 4.25 3.85
C CYS A 215 -1.03 3.68 5.26
N ARG A 216 -0.74 2.39 5.44
CA ARG A 216 -0.75 1.74 6.77
C ARG A 216 0.25 2.39 7.72
N MET A 217 1.43 2.75 7.22
CA MET A 217 2.47 3.38 8.05
C MET A 217 2.11 4.78 8.55
N ILE A 218 1.39 5.57 7.75
CA ILE A 218 1.00 6.93 8.13
C ILE A 218 -0.34 7.00 8.86
N ALA A 219 -1.19 5.98 8.74
CA ALA A 219 -2.51 5.92 9.36
C ALA A 219 -2.52 6.25 10.88
N PRO A 220 -1.65 5.69 11.75
CA PRO A 220 -1.69 6.01 13.17
C PRO A 220 -1.30 7.46 13.44
N PHE A 221 -0.36 8.00 12.66
CA PHE A 221 0.05 9.40 12.76
C PHE A 221 -1.05 10.34 12.26
N TYR A 222 -1.73 10.00 11.17
CA TYR A 222 -2.86 10.76 10.65
C TYR A 222 -4.00 10.84 11.68
N ARG A 223 -4.23 9.75 12.40
CA ARG A 223 -5.17 9.72 13.53
C ARG A 223 -4.74 10.64 14.67
N GLU A 224 -3.49 10.55 15.11
CA GLU A 224 -2.93 11.42 16.16
C GLU A 224 -3.08 12.91 15.79
N LEU A 225 -2.83 13.25 14.53
CA LEU A 225 -3.07 14.60 14.01
C LEU A 225 -4.55 15.02 14.11
N SER A 226 -5.49 14.10 13.86
CA SER A 226 -6.93 14.38 13.97
C SER A 226 -7.38 14.72 15.38
N GLU A 227 -6.73 14.11 16.38
CA GLU A 227 -6.98 14.37 17.80
C GLU A 227 -6.29 15.65 18.27
N LYS A 228 -5.08 15.90 17.76
CA LYS A 228 -4.28 17.08 18.07
C LYS A 228 -4.86 18.38 17.50
N TYR A 229 -5.52 18.31 16.34
CA TYR A 229 -6.05 19.46 15.62
C TYR A 229 -7.58 19.35 15.44
N PRO A 230 -8.39 19.48 16.51
CA PRO A 230 -9.85 19.36 16.42
C PRO A 230 -10.53 20.49 15.65
N SER A 231 -9.80 21.58 15.38
CA SER A 231 -10.24 22.67 14.50
C SER A 231 -10.21 22.32 13.02
N LEU A 232 -9.54 21.24 12.63
CA LEU A 232 -9.53 20.71 11.27
C LEU A 232 -10.53 19.55 11.14
N LEU A 233 -11.09 19.39 9.94
CA LEU A 233 -11.88 18.21 9.59
C LEU A 233 -10.99 17.20 8.88
N PHE A 234 -10.86 15.98 9.42
CA PHE A 234 -10.06 14.92 8.81
C PHE A 234 -10.97 13.93 8.07
N LEU A 235 -10.71 13.71 6.79
CA LEU A 235 -11.48 12.78 5.95
C LEU A 235 -10.57 11.67 5.41
N LEU A 236 -11.11 10.45 5.35
CA LEU A 236 -10.45 9.30 4.72
C LEU A 236 -11.29 8.85 3.53
N VAL A 237 -10.67 8.75 2.35
CA VAL A 237 -11.28 8.19 1.15
C VAL A 237 -10.53 6.91 0.81
N ASP A 238 -11.24 5.79 0.72
CA ASP A 238 -10.67 4.57 0.17
C ASP A 238 -10.81 4.60 -1.35
N VAL A 239 -9.68 4.57 -2.04
CA VAL A 239 -9.63 4.65 -3.51
C VAL A 239 -10.22 3.44 -4.19
N ASP A 240 -10.25 2.29 -3.52
CA ASP A 240 -10.81 1.05 -4.07
C ASP A 240 -12.35 1.02 -3.97
N GLU A 241 -12.89 1.62 -2.90
CA GLU A 241 -14.34 1.70 -2.67
C GLU A 241 -14.99 2.83 -3.50
N LEU A 242 -14.22 3.89 -3.81
CA LEU A 242 -14.67 5.04 -4.59
C LEU A 242 -13.74 5.32 -5.80
N PRO A 243 -13.66 4.40 -6.79
CA PRO A 243 -12.69 4.48 -7.87
C PRO A 243 -12.96 5.63 -8.85
N ASP A 244 -14.22 5.86 -9.23
CA ASP A 244 -14.59 6.95 -10.16
C ASP A 244 -14.37 8.33 -9.54
N PHE A 245 -14.75 8.48 -8.27
CA PHE A 245 -14.51 9.69 -7.49
C PHE A 245 -13.01 9.94 -7.30
N SER A 246 -12.22 8.91 -6.97
CA SER A 246 -10.77 9.05 -6.86
C SER A 246 -10.13 9.41 -8.20
N SER A 247 -10.66 8.90 -9.30
CA SER A 247 -10.19 9.25 -10.65
C SER A 247 -10.48 10.71 -10.99
N SER A 248 -11.63 11.26 -10.59
CA SER A 248 -11.94 12.68 -10.81
C SER A 248 -11.02 13.64 -10.05
N TRP A 249 -10.32 13.15 -9.02
CA TRP A 249 -9.32 13.88 -8.24
C TRP A 249 -7.87 13.67 -8.71
N ASP A 250 -7.67 13.01 -9.86
CA ASP A 250 -6.35 12.68 -10.44
C ASP A 250 -5.43 11.96 -9.44
N ILE A 251 -5.99 11.00 -8.69
CA ILE A 251 -5.24 10.18 -7.74
C ILE A 251 -4.41 9.14 -8.48
N LYS A 252 -3.09 9.34 -8.53
CA LYS A 252 -2.13 8.42 -9.17
C LYS A 252 -1.30 7.60 -8.18
N ALA A 253 -1.34 7.97 -6.90
CA ALA A 253 -0.56 7.37 -5.84
C ALA A 253 -1.29 7.51 -4.52
N THR A 254 -1.14 6.52 -3.64
CA THR A 254 -1.62 6.58 -2.26
C THR A 254 -0.44 6.43 -1.30
N PRO A 255 -0.47 7.07 -0.12
CA PRO A 255 -1.47 8.05 0.29
C PRO A 255 -1.28 9.37 -0.48
N THR A 256 -2.38 10.02 -0.81
CA THR A 256 -2.36 11.41 -1.31
C THR A 256 -3.24 12.26 -0.39
N PHE A 257 -2.66 13.33 0.13
CA PHE A 257 -3.34 14.27 1.00
C PHE A 257 -3.71 15.54 0.26
N PHE A 258 -4.92 16.04 0.47
CA PHE A 258 -5.38 17.35 0.02
C PHE A 258 -5.79 18.20 1.21
N PHE A 259 -5.46 19.48 1.13
CA PHE A 259 -5.86 20.49 2.09
C PHE A 259 -6.85 21.42 1.41
N LEU A 260 -8.07 21.50 1.94
CA LEU A 260 -9.18 22.23 1.33
C LEU A 260 -9.74 23.28 2.31
N ARG A 261 -10.13 24.44 1.80
CA ARG A 261 -10.92 25.43 2.54
C ARG A 261 -11.81 26.18 1.56
N ASP A 262 -13.06 26.40 1.94
CA ASP A 262 -14.06 27.11 1.11
C ASP A 262 -14.20 26.51 -0.31
N GLY A 263 -14.12 25.19 -0.41
CA GLY A 263 -14.16 24.45 -1.69
C GLY A 263 -12.91 24.60 -2.58
N GLN A 264 -11.87 25.30 -2.13
CA GLN A 264 -10.61 25.46 -2.85
C GLN A 264 -9.52 24.55 -2.30
N GLN A 265 -8.66 24.04 -3.19
CA GLN A 265 -7.46 23.32 -2.81
C GLN A 265 -6.35 24.30 -2.42
N LEU A 266 -5.93 24.26 -1.16
CA LEU A 266 -4.82 25.06 -0.63
C LEU A 266 -3.47 24.40 -0.92
N ASP A 267 -3.37 23.08 -0.72
CA ASP A 267 -2.13 22.34 -0.86
C ASP A 267 -2.39 20.85 -1.14
N LYS A 268 -1.34 20.13 -1.56
CA LYS A 268 -1.32 18.68 -1.81
C LYS A 268 -0.02 18.08 -1.27
N LEU A 269 -0.09 16.86 -0.78
CA LEU A 269 1.08 16.02 -0.46
C LEU A 269 0.87 14.62 -1.02
N VAL A 270 1.85 14.11 -1.76
CA VAL A 270 1.85 12.72 -2.25
C VAL A 270 2.88 11.92 -1.46
N GLY A 271 2.48 10.76 -0.95
CA GLY A 271 3.34 9.87 -0.18
C GLY A 271 3.26 10.04 1.33
N ALA A 272 3.85 9.10 2.07
CA ALA A 272 3.70 8.92 3.51
C ALA A 272 4.78 9.64 4.35
N SER A 273 5.03 10.92 4.08
CA SER A 273 6.04 11.71 4.80
C SER A 273 5.45 12.40 6.04
N LYS A 274 5.64 11.81 7.23
CA LYS A 274 5.16 12.39 8.51
C LYS A 274 5.66 13.84 8.74
N PRO A 275 6.95 14.15 8.56
CA PRO A 275 7.47 15.50 8.81
C PRO A 275 6.87 16.54 7.85
N GLU A 276 6.70 16.18 6.57
CA GLU A 276 6.13 17.10 5.59
C GLU A 276 4.63 17.31 5.80
N LEU A 277 3.90 16.25 6.15
CA LEU A 277 2.47 16.34 6.49
C LEU A 277 2.26 17.30 7.67
N GLN A 278 3.03 17.14 8.74
CA GLN A 278 2.93 18.02 9.91
C GLN A 278 3.36 19.46 9.59
N LYS A 279 4.42 19.64 8.81
CA LYS A 279 4.88 20.97 8.38
C LYS A 279 3.78 21.70 7.59
N LYS A 280 3.10 21.02 6.65
CA LYS A 280 2.01 21.61 5.86
C LYS A 280 0.80 21.96 6.72
N ILE A 281 0.42 21.09 7.66
CA ILE A 281 -0.65 21.39 8.63
C ILE A 281 -0.36 22.68 9.40
N THR A 282 0.84 22.79 9.98
CA THR A 282 1.22 23.99 10.76
C THR A 282 1.20 25.24 9.89
N ALA A 283 1.80 25.19 8.70
CA ALA A 283 1.82 26.34 7.78
C ALA A 283 0.42 26.83 7.40
N ILE A 284 -0.53 25.90 7.20
CA ILE A 284 -1.91 26.25 6.86
C ILE A 284 -2.63 26.86 8.07
N LEU A 285 -2.47 26.28 9.27
CA LEU A 285 -3.05 26.84 10.48
C LEU A 285 -2.53 28.26 10.77
N ASP A 286 -1.24 28.50 10.56
CA ASP A 286 -0.64 29.83 10.72
C ASP A 286 -1.22 30.83 9.70
N SER A 287 -1.33 30.44 8.42
CA SER A 287 -1.89 31.29 7.37
C SER A 287 -3.36 31.65 7.59
N VAL A 288 -4.15 30.71 8.11
CA VAL A 288 -5.56 30.91 8.45
C VAL A 288 -5.71 31.85 9.65
N ALA A 289 -4.86 31.70 10.65
CA ALA A 289 -4.87 32.58 11.83
C ALA A 289 -4.47 34.02 11.50
N GLU A 290 -3.76 34.24 10.39
CA GLU A 290 -3.45 35.58 9.86
C GLU A 290 -4.58 36.15 9.00
N SER A 291 -5.32 35.33 8.25
CA SER A 291 -6.45 35.81 7.42
C SER A 291 -7.72 36.12 8.21
N ASP A 292 -7.89 35.50 9.37
CA ASP A 292 -9.07 35.68 10.24
C ASP A 292 -8.90 36.84 11.26
N LYS A 293 -7.78 37.59 11.19
CA LYS A 293 -7.51 38.81 11.97
C LYS A 293 -7.89 40.07 11.20
#